data_AF-A0A134AB26-F1
#
_entry.id   AF-A0A134AB26-F1
#
_cell.length_a   1.000
_cell.length_b   1.000
_cell.length_c   1.000
_cell.angle_alpha   90.00
_cell.angle_beta   90.00
_cell.angle_gamma   90.00
#
_symmetry.space_group_name_H-M   'P 1'
#
loop_
_entity.id
_entity.type
_entity.pdbx_description
1 polymer ?
#
loop_
_entity_poly.entity_id
_entity_poly.type
_entity_poly.pdbx_seq_one_letter_code
_entity_poly.pdbx_strand_id
1 'polypeptide(L)' 'MTNQELKRQCFLEATKRINEKRDKALLEIAKKHSYAIEERGDLEKRNNDSEDFLEVSVWSLKEMLKEAYELGKQNN' A
#
# COMPACT_ATOMS: atom_id res chain seq x y z
N MET A 1 -17.72 27.73 -5.09
CA MET A 1 -16.87 27.24 -3.99
C MET A 1 -16.22 28.41 -3.28
N THR A 2 -16.19 28.41 -1.96
CA THR A 2 -15.53 29.45 -1.15
C THR A 2 -14.00 29.27 -1.15
N ASN A 3 -13.24 30.30 -0.77
CA ASN A 3 -11.78 30.19 -0.63
C ASN A 3 -11.37 29.11 0.38
N GLN A 4 -12.19 28.92 1.43
CA GLN A 4 -12.01 27.88 2.44
C GLN A 4 -12.23 26.47 1.86
N GLU A 5 -13.25 26.29 1.02
CA GLU A 5 -13.49 25.02 0.32
C GLU A 5 -12.36 24.68 -0.66
N LEU A 6 -11.85 25.67 -1.40
CA LEU A 6 -10.72 25.49 -2.33
C LEU A 6 -9.47 25.00 -1.59
N LYS A 7 -9.12 25.62 -0.46
CA LYS A 7 -7.99 25.19 0.38
C LYS A 7 -8.17 23.76 0.89
N ARG A 8 -9.39 23.42 1.35
CA ARG A 8 -9.71 22.06 1.80
C ARG A 8 -9.55 21.03 0.68
N GLN A 9 -10.06 21.33 -0.52
CA GLN A 9 -9.96 20.42 -1.66
C GLN A 9 -8.50 20.19 -2.07
N CYS A 10 -7.70 21.25 -2.15
CA CYS A 10 -6.27 21.14 -2.45
C CYS A 10 -5.52 20.27 -1.43
N PHE A 11 -5.82 20.43 -0.13
CA PHE A 11 -5.25 19.61 0.92
C PHE A 11 -5.65 18.13 0.81
N LEU A 12 -6.93 17.84 0.56
CA LEU A 12 -7.43 16.48 0.38
C LEU A 12 -6.78 15.80 -0.83
N GLU A 13 -6.63 16.53 -1.93
CA GLU A 13 -5.99 16.03 -3.14
C GLU A 13 -4.50 15.74 -2.92
N ALA A 14 -3.77 16.65 -2.26
CA ALA A 14 -2.37 16.44 -1.92
C ALA A 14 -2.19 15.20 -1.01
N THR A 15 -3.05 15.06 0.01
CA THR A 15 -3.05 13.90 0.91
C THR A 15 -3.33 12.60 0.15
N LYS A 16 -4.32 12.63 -0.75
CA LYS A 16 -4.65 11.48 -1.60
C LYS A 16 -3.45 11.03 -2.44
N ARG A 17 -2.76 11.97 -3.09
CA ARG A 17 -1.57 11.68 -3.91
C ARG A 17 -0.43 11.07 -3.09
N ILE A 18 -0.21 11.55 -1.87
CA ILE A 18 0.79 10.98 -0.95
C ILE A 18 0.43 9.54 -0.59
N ASN A 19 -0.83 9.29 -0.24
CA ASN A 19 -1.31 7.94 0.07
C ASN A 19 -1.20 7.01 -1.14
N GLU A 20 -1.61 7.44 -2.32
CA GLU A 20 -1.47 6.64 -3.56
C GLU A 20 -0.01 6.28 -3.86
N LYS A 21 0.94 7.20 -3.61
CA LYS A 21 2.37 6.92 -3.77
C LYS A 21 2.86 5.90 -2.74
N ARG A 22 2.43 6.04 -1.48
CA ARG A 22 2.74 5.09 -0.41
C ARG A 22 2.20 3.70 -0.71
N ASP A 23 0.93 3.61 -1.10
CA ASP A 23 0.24 2.33 -1.33
C ASP A 23 0.84 1.60 -2.54
N LYS A 24 1.25 2.32 -3.59
CA LYS A 24 2.05 1.75 -4.69
C LYS A 24 3.38 1.18 -4.20
N ALA A 25 4.13 1.91 -3.38
CA ALA A 25 5.40 1.43 -2.85
C ALA A 25 5.23 0.17 -1.98
N LEU A 26 4.17 0.12 -1.16
CA LEU A 26 3.83 -1.06 -0.37
C LEU A 26 3.46 -2.26 -1.24
N LEU A 27 2.71 -2.04 -2.32
CA LEU A 27 2.37 -3.08 -3.29
C LEU A 27 3.63 -3.67 -3.94
N GLU A 28 4.57 -2.84 -4.38
CA GLU A 28 5.82 -3.31 -4.99
C GLU A 28 6.66 -4.14 -4.00
N ILE A 29 6.74 -3.73 -2.73
CA ILE A 29 7.38 -4.52 -1.67
C ILE A 29 6.67 -5.88 -1.51
N ALA A 30 5.34 -5.88 -1.50
CA ALA A 30 4.57 -7.10 -1.31
C ALA A 30 4.76 -8.10 -2.47
N LYS A 31 4.71 -7.62 -3.71
CA LYS A 31 4.96 -8.44 -4.92
C LYS A 31 6.35 -9.06 -4.91
N LYS A 32 7.36 -8.28 -4.51
CA LYS A 32 8.76 -8.73 -4.44
C LYS A 32 8.96 -9.94 -3.51
N HIS A 33 8.19 -10.03 -2.43
CA HIS A 33 8.36 -11.06 -1.40
C HIS A 33 7.28 -12.15 -1.40
N SER A 34 6.23 -12.01 -2.21
CA SER A 34 5.12 -12.97 -2.30
C SER A 34 4.63 -13.13 -3.73
N TYR A 35 4.92 -14.30 -4.31
CA TYR A 35 4.44 -14.67 -5.64
C TYR A 35 2.90 -14.64 -5.73
N ALA A 36 2.19 -15.07 -4.69
CA ALA A 36 0.73 -15.03 -4.66
C ALA A 36 0.18 -13.59 -4.76
N ILE A 37 0.87 -12.62 -4.14
CA ILE A 37 0.49 -11.20 -4.24
C ILE A 37 0.87 -10.63 -5.62
N GLU A 38 2.02 -11.04 -6.17
CA GLU A 38 2.44 -10.70 -7.53
C GLU A 38 1.40 -11.13 -8.57
N GLU A 39 0.96 -12.40 -8.51
CA GLU A 39 -0.07 -12.93 -9.40
C GLU A 39 -1.41 -12.21 -9.21
N ARG A 40 -1.82 -11.97 -7.97
CA ARG A 40 -3.08 -11.29 -7.63
C ARG A 40 -3.14 -9.85 -8.14
N GLY A 41 -2.01 -9.13 -8.07
CA GLY A 41 -1.81 -7.81 -8.67
C GLY A 41 -2.07 -6.60 -7.76
N ASP A 42 -2.91 -6.73 -6.73
CA ASP A 42 -3.29 -5.66 -5.79
C ASP A 42 -3.44 -6.18 -4.34
N LEU A 43 -3.62 -5.26 -3.38
CA LEU A 43 -3.84 -5.54 -1.95
C LEU A 43 -5.27 -5.13 -1.49
N GLU A 44 -6.20 -4.93 -2.42
CA GLU A 44 -7.57 -4.53 -2.11
C GLU A 44 -8.41 -5.74 -1.70
N LYS A 45 -9.38 -5.56 -0.82
CA LYS A 45 -10.32 -6.63 -0.45
C LYS A 45 -11.24 -6.99 -1.62
N ARG A 46 -11.49 -8.29 -1.84
CA ARG A 46 -12.48 -8.78 -2.82
C ARG A 46 -13.73 -9.40 -2.18
N ASN A 47 -13.74 -9.54 -0.86
CA ASN A 47 -14.76 -10.24 -0.07
C ASN A 47 -14.94 -11.69 -0.53
N ASN A 48 -13.83 -12.35 -0.84
CA ASN A 48 -13.77 -13.74 -1.27
C ASN A 48 -12.65 -14.44 -0.52
N ASP A 49 -12.98 -15.48 0.23
CA ASP A 49 -12.02 -16.17 1.07
C ASP A 49 -10.79 -16.66 0.27
N SER A 50 -11.01 -17.25 -0.91
CA SER A 50 -9.92 -17.75 -1.76
C SER A 50 -9.03 -16.64 -2.32
N GLU A 51 -9.53 -15.42 -2.47
CA GLU A 51 -8.75 -14.28 -2.98
C GLU A 51 -8.16 -13.41 -1.87
N ASP A 52 -8.74 -13.42 -0.67
CA ASP A 52 -8.35 -12.55 0.45
C ASP A 52 -7.48 -13.28 1.49
N PHE A 53 -7.50 -14.62 1.54
CA PHE A 53 -6.64 -15.43 2.42
C PHE A 53 -5.49 -16.09 1.63
N LEU A 54 -4.50 -15.28 1.25
CA LEU A 54 -3.31 -15.76 0.56
C LEU A 54 -2.39 -16.55 1.51
N GLU A 55 -1.83 -17.65 1.01
CA GLU A 55 -0.79 -18.38 1.71
C GLU A 55 0.54 -17.63 1.63
N VAL A 56 1.07 -17.20 2.78
CA VAL A 56 2.29 -16.41 2.87
C VAL A 56 3.23 -17.05 3.87
N SER A 57 4.49 -17.27 3.46
CA SER A 57 5.50 -17.80 4.37
C SER A 57 5.86 -16.79 5.46
N VAL A 58 6.20 -17.29 6.66
CA VAL A 58 6.63 -16.43 7.78
C VAL A 58 7.88 -15.62 7.43
N TRP A 59 8.76 -16.16 6.58
CA TRP A 59 9.96 -15.45 6.11
C TRP A 59 9.62 -14.31 5.14
N SER A 60 8.72 -14.54 4.18
CA SER A 60 8.20 -13.50 3.29
C SER A 60 7.55 -12.38 4.08
N LEU A 61 6.71 -12.73 5.07
CA LEU A 61 6.07 -11.75 5.94
C LEU A 61 7.09 -10.89 6.70
N LYS A 62 8.14 -11.53 7.25
CA LYS A 62 9.22 -10.82 7.94
C LYS A 62 9.93 -9.81 7.03
N GLU A 63 10.29 -10.20 5.81
CA GLU A 63 11.01 -9.31 4.89
C GLU A 63 10.11 -8.17 4.38
N MET A 64 8.82 -8.43 4.11
CA MET A 64 7.85 -7.38 3.77
C MET A 64 7.76 -6.31 4.87
N LEU A 65 7.63 -6.73 6.13
CA LEU A 65 7.54 -5.80 7.27
C LEU A 65 8.84 -5.00 7.45
N LYS A 66 10.00 -5.64 7.28
CA LYS A 66 11.30 -5.00 7.40
C LYS A 66 11.51 -3.95 6.31
N GLU A 67 11.20 -4.26 5.05
CA GLU A 67 11.38 -3.33 3.95
C GLU A 67 10.37 -2.17 4.02
N ALA A 68 9.12 -2.43 4.42
CA ALA A 68 8.14 -1.38 4.68
C ALA A 68 8.57 -0.43 5.81
N TYR A 69 9.19 -0.97 6.88
CA TYR A 69 9.74 -0.16 7.97
C TYR A 69 10.90 0.73 7.51
N GLU A 70 11.86 0.19 6.76
CA GLU A 70 12.98 0.98 6.23
C GLU A 70 12.51 2.04 5.22
N LEU A 71 11.52 1.73 4.38
CA LEU A 71 10.87 2.71 3.51
C LEU A 71 10.28 3.87 4.32
N GLY A 72 9.62 3.57 5.44
CA GLY A 72 9.07 4.59 6.33
C GLY A 72 10.16 5.50 6.93
N LYS A 73 11.29 4.91 7.33
CA LYS A 73 12.43 5.67 7.88
C LYS A 73 13.10 6.60 6.88
N GLN A 74 13.16 6.23 5.60
CA GLN A 74 13.77 7.06 4.55
C GLN A 74 12.90 8.26 4.16
N ASN A 75 11.60 8.22 4.46
CA ASN A 75 10.64 9.26 4.11
C ASN A 75 10.24 10.18 5.29
N ASN A 76 10.84 9.96 6.47
CA ASN A 76 10.72 10.80 7.68
C ASN A 76 11.94 11.69 7.84
#